data_AF-A0A5R2MWG7-F1
#
_entry.id   AF-A0A5R2MWG7-F1
#
_cell.length_a   1.000
_cell.length_b   1.000
_cell.length_c   1.000
_cell.angle_alpha   90.00
_cell.angle_beta   90.00
_cell.angle_gamma   90.00
#
_symmetry.space_group_name_H-M   'P 1'
#
loop_
_entity.id
_entity.type
_entity.pdbx_description
1 polymer ?
#
loop_
_entity_poly.entity_id
_entity_poly.type
_entity_poly.pdbx_seq_one_letter_code
_entity_poly.pdbx_strand_id
1 'polypeptide(L)'
;LSMVIATYMLPPVALAVPLYMGLSHLGLLNNVFGLALVYLTILAPFTTWLMKSGFDSIPREIEAAAMIDGAGLFQTLRIITLPLAAPVMATSALFAVLLAWDEFF
;
A
#
# COMPACT_ATOMS: atom_id res chain seq x y z
N LEU A 1 -5.99 8.73 6.25
CA LEU A 1 -6.00 8.74 4.76
C LEU A 1 -5.57 10.09 4.20
N SER A 2 -6.11 11.22 4.68
CA SER A 2 -5.77 12.56 4.14
C SER A 2 -4.28 12.90 4.18
N MET A 3 -3.56 12.55 5.27
CA MET A 3 -2.10 12.72 5.35
C MET A 3 -1.34 11.83 4.35
N VAL A 4 -1.82 10.60 4.14
CA VAL A 4 -1.24 9.65 3.18
C VAL A 4 -1.43 10.15 1.74
N ILE A 5 -2.62 10.65 1.41
CA ILE A 5 -2.87 11.24 0.09
C ILE A 5 -2.06 12.52 -0.10
N ALA A 6 -1.88 13.34 0.93
CA ALA A 6 -1.07 14.56 0.85
C ALA A 6 0.38 14.26 0.44
N THR A 7 0.97 13.15 0.89
CA THR A 7 2.31 12.74 0.44
C THR A 7 2.34 12.29 -1.03
N TYR A 8 1.24 11.77 -1.57
CA TYR A 8 1.14 11.41 -3.00
C TYR A 8 1.02 12.63 -3.93
N MET A 9 0.51 13.75 -3.41
CA MET A 9 0.37 14.99 -4.18
C MET A 9 1.71 15.71 -4.39
N LEU A 10 2.78 15.29 -3.70
CA LEU A 10 4.12 15.82 -3.94
C LEU A 10 4.64 15.25 -5.26
N PRO A 11 5.20 16.09 -6.14
CA PRO A 11 5.80 15.60 -7.36
C PRO A 11 7.01 14.72 -6.99
N PRO A 12 7.10 13.46 -7.47
CA PRO A 12 8.17 12.54 -7.10
C PRO A 12 9.59 13.11 -7.26
N VAL A 13 9.80 13.94 -8.28
CA VAL A 13 11.08 14.65 -8.51
C VAL A 13 11.51 15.54 -7.35
N ALA A 14 10.56 16.11 -6.59
CA ALA A 14 10.87 16.91 -5.40
C ALA A 14 11.42 16.06 -4.25
N LEU A 15 11.15 14.75 -4.25
CA LEU A 15 11.67 13.79 -3.27
C LEU A 15 13.05 13.25 -3.65
N ALA A 16 13.54 13.49 -4.87
CA ALA A 16 14.81 12.92 -5.35
C ALA A 16 16.02 13.31 -4.46
N VAL A 17 16.19 14.60 -4.17
CA VAL A 17 17.29 15.10 -3.32
C VAL A 17 17.24 14.54 -1.89
N PRO A 18 16.12 14.67 -1.15
CA PRO A 18 16.07 14.15 0.23
C PRO A 18 16.20 12.62 0.30
N LEU A 19 15.66 11.87 -0.66
CA LEU A 19 15.82 10.42 -0.73
C LEU A 19 17.28 10.04 -1.02
N TYR A 20 17.93 10.72 -1.96
CA TYR A 20 19.35 10.51 -2.26
C TYR A 20 20.22 10.77 -1.02
N MET A 21 20.01 11.89 -0.33
CA MET A 21 20.75 12.22 0.89
C MET A 21 20.52 11.18 1.99
N GLY A 22 19.27 10.75 2.19
CA GLY A 22 18.92 9.72 3.18
C GLY A 22 19.58 8.37 2.87
N LEU A 23 19.50 7.90 1.63
CA LEU A 23 20.14 6.66 1.19
C LEU A 23 21.66 6.73 1.25
N SER A 24 22.26 7.88 0.93
CA SER A 24 23.70 8.13 1.08
C SER A 24 24.14 7.98 2.52
N HIS A 25 23.41 8.58 3.46
CA HIS A 25 23.70 8.49 4.89
C HIS A 25 23.59 7.06 5.43
N LEU A 26 22.65 6.29 4.88
CA LEU A 26 22.43 4.88 5.23
C LEU A 26 23.38 3.92 4.49
N GLY A 27 24.22 4.40 3.56
CA GLY A 27 25.06 3.55 2.72
C GLY A 27 24.28 2.64 1.77
N LEU A 28 23.04 3.00 1.43
CA LEU A 28 22.12 2.23 0.58
C LEU A 28 22.08 2.72 -0.87
N LEU A 29 23.03 3.56 -1.26
CA LEU A 29 23.21 3.93 -2.67
C LEU A 29 23.63 2.71 -3.48
N ASN A 30 23.12 2.61 -4.71
CA ASN A 30 23.38 1.50 -5.63
C ASN A 30 23.01 0.11 -5.04
N ASN A 31 21.96 0.06 -4.22
CA ASN A 31 21.47 -1.15 -3.57
C ASN A 31 19.99 -1.36 -3.90
N VAL A 32 19.60 -2.60 -4.25
CA VAL A 32 18.20 -2.97 -4.56
C VAL A 32 17.26 -2.70 -3.37
N PHE A 33 17.73 -2.88 -2.13
CA PHE A 33 16.96 -2.53 -0.93
C PHE A 33 16.75 -1.00 -0.81
N GLY A 34 17.76 -0.21 -1.18
CA GLY A 34 17.64 1.24 -1.23
C GLY A 34 16.60 1.68 -2.27
N LEU A 35 16.63 1.05 -3.45
CA LEU A 35 15.64 1.27 -4.51
C LEU A 35 14.22 0.89 -4.06
N ALA A 36 14.07 -0.25 -3.38
CA ALA A 36 12.78 -0.68 -2.85
C ALA A 36 12.19 0.35 -1.85
N LEU A 37 13.02 0.98 -1.02
CA LEU A 37 12.57 2.03 -0.09
C LEU A 37 12.10 3.29 -0.82
N VAL A 38 12.76 3.67 -1.92
CA VAL A 38 12.32 4.78 -2.79
C VAL A 38 10.92 4.49 -3.34
N TYR A 39 10.75 3.33 -3.96
CA TYR A 39 9.47 2.93 -4.53
C TYR A 39 8.37 2.82 -3.46
N LEU A 40 8.67 2.30 -2.27
CA LEU A 40 7.71 2.30 -1.17
C LEU A 40 7.26 3.71 -0.78
N THR A 41 8.17 4.69 -0.77
CA THR A 41 7.83 6.07 -0.39
C THR A 41 6.84 6.70 -1.36
N ILE A 42 6.98 6.41 -2.65
CA ILE A 42 6.15 6.99 -3.72
C ILE A 42 4.84 6.21 -3.91
N LEU A 43 4.91 4.88 -3.86
CA LEU A 43 3.79 3.99 -4.22
C LEU A 43 2.91 3.60 -3.03
N ALA A 44 3.44 3.60 -1.79
CA ALA A 44 2.64 3.25 -0.61
C ALA A 44 1.40 4.13 -0.44
N PRO A 45 1.46 5.46 -0.65
CA PRO A 45 0.26 6.29 -0.59
C PRO A 45 -0.86 5.89 -1.53
N PHE A 46 -0.54 5.68 -2.81
CA PHE A 46 -1.48 5.30 -3.85
C PHE A 46 -2.07 3.92 -3.58
N THR A 47 -1.22 2.93 -3.32
CA THR A 47 -1.63 1.54 -3.05
C THR A 47 -2.46 1.44 -1.78
N THR A 48 -2.13 2.20 -0.73
CA THR A 48 -2.93 2.28 0.51
C THR A 48 -4.32 2.85 0.24
N TRP A 49 -4.40 3.92 -0.57
CA TRP A 49 -5.68 4.50 -0.95
C TRP A 49 -6.54 3.52 -1.75
N LEU A 50 -5.94 2.85 -2.74
CA LEU A 50 -6.61 1.85 -3.57
C LEU A 50 -7.09 0.66 -2.73
N MET A 51 -6.23 0.09 -1.88
CA MET A 51 -6.60 -0.98 -0.96
C MET A 51 -7.76 -0.55 -0.05
N LYS A 52 -7.70 0.65 0.53
CA LYS A 52 -8.77 1.17 1.38
C LYS A 52 -10.11 1.22 0.66
N SER A 53 -10.13 1.63 -0.61
CA SER A 53 -11.37 1.63 -1.39
C SER A 53 -11.99 0.24 -1.53
N GLY A 54 -11.15 -0.80 -1.63
CA GLY A 54 -11.58 -2.20 -1.64
C GLY A 54 -12.10 -2.67 -0.29
N PHE A 55 -11.36 -2.41 0.79
CA PHE A 55 -11.80 -2.79 2.14
C PHE A 55 -13.08 -2.06 2.56
N ASP A 56 -13.22 -0.77 2.23
CA ASP A 56 -14.43 0.01 2.54
C ASP A 56 -15.67 -0.50 1.78
N SER A 57 -15.49 -1.25 0.69
CA SER A 57 -16.60 -1.86 -0.08
C SER A 57 -17.16 -3.14 0.56
N ILE A 58 -16.46 -3.73 1.54
CA ILE A 58 -16.89 -4.96 2.21
C ILE A 58 -18.05 -4.61 3.16
N PRO A 59 -19.25 -5.23 3.00
CA PRO A 59 -20.38 -4.97 3.88
C PRO A 59 -20.06 -5.40 5.32
N ARG A 60 -20.23 -4.48 6.27
CA ARG A 60 -19.93 -4.73 7.70
C ARG A 60 -20.85 -5.78 8.32
N GLU A 61 -22.01 -5.98 7.73
CA GLU A 61 -23.04 -6.93 8.16
C GLU A 61 -22.53 -8.38 8.05
N ILE A 62 -21.67 -8.67 7.08
CA ILE A 62 -21.10 -10.02 6.89
C ILE A 62 -20.10 -10.33 8.02
N GLU A 63 -19.28 -9.35 8.40
CA GLU A 63 -18.36 -9.50 9.54
C GLU A 63 -19.13 -9.61 10.86
N ALA A 64 -20.21 -8.83 11.04
CA ALA A 64 -21.08 -8.91 12.21
C ALA A 64 -21.78 -10.27 12.32
N ALA A 65 -22.25 -10.85 11.20
CA ALA A 65 -22.85 -12.19 11.17
C ALA A 65 -21.85 -13.25 11.64
N ALA A 66 -20.60 -13.18 11.16
CA ALA A 66 -19.56 -14.11 11.59
C ALA A 66 -19.23 -14.01 13.08
N MET A 67 -19.26 -12.80 13.64
CA MET A 67 -19.08 -12.59 15.08
C MET A 67 -20.25 -13.19 15.89
N ILE A 68 -21.48 -13.12 15.38
CA ILE A 68 -22.65 -13.79 15.99
C ILE A 68 -22.47 -15.31 15.96
N ASP A 69 -21.90 -15.85 14.88
CA ASP A 69 -21.55 -17.28 14.74
C ASP A 69 -20.33 -17.70 15.59
N GLY A 70 -19.76 -16.79 16.38
CA GLY A 70 -18.65 -17.06 17.30
C GLY A 70 -17.26 -16.92 16.68
N ALA A 71 -17.13 -16.38 15.46
CA ALA A 71 -15.83 -16.11 14.85
C ALA A 71 -15.11 -14.96 15.58
N GLY A 72 -13.89 -15.22 16.02
CA GLY A 72 -13.00 -14.18 16.55
C GLY A 72 -12.40 -13.31 15.45
N LEU A 73 -11.80 -12.17 15.82
CA LEU A 73 -11.22 -11.19 14.88
C LEU A 73 -10.33 -11.81 13.81
N PHE A 74 -9.40 -12.69 14.21
CA PHE A 74 -8.47 -13.32 13.27
C PHE A 74 -9.16 -14.26 12.29
N GLN A 75 -10.23 -14.93 12.75
CA GLN A 75 -11.03 -15.83 11.92
C GLN A 75 -11.86 -15.03 10.92
N THR A 76 -12.52 -13.96 11.36
CA THR A 76 -13.23 -13.01 10.48
C THR A 76 -12.30 -12.43 9.43
N LEU A 77 -11.13 -11.93 9.84
CA LEU A 77 -10.13 -11.38 8.93
C LEU A 77 -9.71 -12.39 7.86
N ARG A 78 -9.36 -13.62 8.26
CA ARG A 78 -8.80 -14.63 7.35
C ARG A 78 -9.85 -15.28 6.45
N ILE A 79 -11.06 -15.50 6.94
CA ILE A 79 -12.10 -16.27 6.24
C ILE A 79 -13.04 -15.35 5.44
N ILE A 80 -13.20 -14.09 5.87
CA ILE A 80 -14.17 -13.16 5.27
C ILE A 80 -13.45 -11.96 4.66
N THR A 81 -12.79 -11.14 5.47
CA THR A 81 -12.28 -9.85 5.02
C THR A 81 -11.19 -9.99 3.95
N LEU A 82 -10.17 -10.85 4.16
CA LEU A 82 -9.06 -11.03 3.22
C LEU A 82 -9.48 -11.66 1.89
N PRO A 83 -10.30 -12.74 1.85
CA PRO A 83 -10.78 -13.30 0.59
C PRO A 83 -11.65 -12.31 -0.21
N LEU A 84 -12.50 -11.53 0.45
CA LEU A 84 -13.31 -10.50 -0.20
C LEU A 84 -12.46 -9.33 -0.71
N ALA A 85 -11.40 -8.96 0.01
CA ALA A 85 -10.45 -7.94 -0.42
C ALA A 85 -9.46 -8.43 -1.48
N ALA A 86 -9.33 -9.75 -1.70
CA ALA A 86 -8.31 -10.34 -2.56
C ALA A 86 -8.24 -9.75 -3.99
N PRO A 87 -9.37 -9.49 -4.68
CA PRO A 87 -9.31 -8.86 -6.01
C PRO A 87 -8.67 -7.48 -5.98
N VAL A 88 -9.02 -6.64 -4.99
CA VAL A 88 -8.46 -5.28 -4.88
C VAL A 88 -7.00 -5.31 -4.43
N MET A 89 -6.63 -6.27 -3.58
CA MET A 89 -5.22 -6.49 -3.22
C MET A 89 -4.39 -6.88 -4.46
N ALA A 90 -4.92 -7.77 -5.31
CA ALA A 90 -4.26 -8.15 -6.56
C ALA A 90 -4.14 -6.97 -7.53
N THR A 91 -5.20 -6.17 -7.70
CA THR A 91 -5.16 -4.94 -8.50
C THR A 91 -4.13 -3.95 -7.96
N SER A 92 -4.08 -3.77 -6.64
CA SER A 92 -3.11 -2.86 -6.00
C SER A 92 -1.67 -3.31 -6.21
N ALA A 93 -1.41 -4.62 -6.10
CA ALA A 93 -0.10 -5.20 -6.39
C ALA A 93 0.30 -5.01 -7.86
N LEU A 94 -0.63 -5.21 -8.79
CA LEU A 94 -0.39 -4.99 -10.22
C LEU A 94 -0.01 -3.53 -10.49
N PHE A 95 -0.78 -2.57 -9.97
CA PHE A 95 -0.45 -1.15 -10.14
C PHE A 95 0.88 -0.79 -9.49
N ALA A 96 1.19 -1.33 -8.31
CA ALA A 96 2.48 -1.11 -7.66
C ALA A 96 3.65 -1.53 -8.57
N VAL A 97 3.54 -2.70 -9.20
CA VAL A 97 4.57 -3.20 -10.13
C VAL A 97 4.65 -2.34 -11.38
N LEU A 98 3.50 -2.01 -12.00
CA LEU A 98 3.47 -1.20 -13.22
C LEU A 98 4.06 0.19 -13.00
N LEU A 99 3.69 0.85 -11.91
CA LEU A 99 4.20 2.18 -11.57
C LEU A 99 5.68 2.15 -11.19
N ALA A 100 6.12 1.13 -10.43
CA ALA A 100 7.56 0.96 -10.13
C ALA A 100 8.39 0.73 -11.39
N TRP A 101 7.83 0.02 -12.38
CA TRP A 101 8.50 -0.27 -13.64
C TRP A 101 8.55 0.93 -14.59
N ASP A 102 7.51 1.77 -14.58
CA ASP A 102 7.44 2.99 -15.39
C ASP A 102 8.31 4.13 -14.84
N GLU A 103 8.61 4.10 -13.55
CA GLU A 103 9.39 5.13 -12.87
C GLU A 103 10.85 5.16 -13.36
N PHE A 104 11.26 6.29 -13.96
CA PHE A 104 12.53 6.42 -14.70
C PHE A 104 13.69 7.04 -13.91
N PHE A 105 13.43 7.70 -12.78
CA PHE A 105 14.47 8.43 -12.00
C PHE A 105 14.81 7.77 -10.67
#